data_AF-A0A9W3VHE1-F1
#
_entry.id   AF-A0A9W3VHE1-F1
#
_cell.length_a   1.000
_cell.length_b   1.000
_cell.length_c   1.000
_cell.angle_alpha   90.00
_cell.angle_beta   90.00
_cell.angle_gamma   90.00
#
_symmetry.space_group_name_H-M   'P 1'
#
loop_
_entity.id
_entity.type
_entity.pdbx_description
1 polymer ?
#
loop_
_entity_poly.entity_id
_entity_poly.type
_entity_poly.pdbx_seq_one_letter_code
_entity_poly.pdbx_strand_id
1 'polypeptide(L)'
;MKKKAITFALLGLLAVGSVVPITAKAAETWDYGYNQSKMQWYNHYLHSSLKHYGTITKNGVTYYGPVANPGGWSMLNLDFNGPYAVSYNKHVL
;
A
#
# COMPACT_ATOMS: atom_id res chain seq x y z
N MET A 1 -47.14 1.57 -26.14
CA MET A 1 -46.60 1.24 -24.80
C MET A 1 -45.23 0.56 -24.82
N LYS A 2 -44.92 -0.29 -25.80
CA LYS A 2 -43.65 -1.04 -25.90
C LYS A 2 -42.37 -0.18 -25.95
N LYS A 3 -42.41 0.98 -26.62
CA LYS A 3 -41.24 1.89 -26.76
C LYS A 3 -40.84 2.59 -25.44
N LYS A 4 -41.80 2.86 -24.55
CA LYS A 4 -41.53 3.53 -23.26
C LYS A 4 -40.84 2.59 -22.26
N ALA A 5 -41.14 1.30 -22.30
CA ALA A 5 -40.52 0.29 -21.43
C ALA A 5 -39.01 0.10 -21.74
N ILE A 6 -38.64 0.18 -23.03
CA ILE A 6 -37.25 0.07 -23.48
C ILE A 6 -36.43 1.27 -22.98
N THR A 7 -36.98 2.49 -23.05
CA THR A 7 -36.30 3.70 -22.57
C THR A 7 -36.09 3.67 -21.04
N PHE A 8 -37.07 3.18 -20.27
CA PHE A 8 -36.92 3.01 -18.83
C PHE A 8 -35.88 1.94 -18.46
N ALA A 9 -35.80 0.84 -19.22
CA ALA A 9 -34.79 -0.19 -19.02
C ALA A 9 -33.36 0.31 -19.34
N LEU A 10 -33.21 1.11 -20.41
CA LEU A 10 -31.92 1.73 -20.77
C LEU A 10 -31.47 2.78 -19.75
N LEU A 11 -32.39 3.57 -19.19
CA LEU A 11 -32.09 4.52 -18.09
C LEU A 11 -31.70 3.81 -16.80
N GLY A 12 -32.33 2.67 -16.49
CA GLY A 12 -31.94 1.82 -15.35
C GLY A 12 -30.54 1.24 -15.48
N LEU A 13 -30.17 0.76 -16.68
CA LEU A 13 -28.82 0.27 -16.97
C LEU A 13 -27.76 1.39 -16.94
N LEU A 14 -28.09 2.59 -17.42
CA LEU A 14 -27.19 3.74 -17.36
C LEU A 14 -26.96 4.22 -15.91
N ALA A 15 -28.01 4.20 -15.08
CA ALA A 15 -27.93 4.56 -13.67
C ALA A 15 -27.06 3.57 -12.87
N VAL A 16 -27.16 2.27 -13.15
CA VAL A 16 -26.30 1.25 -12.53
C VAL A 16 -24.86 1.32 -13.07
N GLY A 17 -24.65 1.70 -14.33
CA GLY A 17 -23.31 1.91 -14.90
C GLY A 17 -22.59 3.17 -14.39
N SER A 18 -23.34 4.17 -13.89
CA SER A 18 -22.79 5.43 -13.39
C SER A 18 -22.36 5.41 -11.92
N VAL A 19 -22.73 4.35 -11.17
CA VAL A 19 -22.36 4.19 -9.76
C VAL A 19 -21.34 3.07 -9.66
N VAL A 20 -20.09 3.40 -9.97
CA VAL A 20 -18.94 3.31 -9.06
C VAL A 20 -17.81 3.93 -9.88
N PRO A 21 -17.28 5.12 -9.53
CA PRO A 21 -15.92 5.39 -9.89
C PRO A 21 -15.13 4.31 -9.15
N ILE A 22 -14.79 3.23 -9.86
CA ILE A 22 -13.74 2.32 -9.41
C ILE A 22 -12.48 3.15 -9.58
N THR A 23 -12.31 4.13 -8.71
CA THR A 23 -11.00 4.49 -8.23
C THR A 23 -10.51 3.17 -7.66
N ALA A 24 -9.85 2.38 -8.49
CA ALA A 24 -9.00 1.31 -8.02
C ALA A 24 -7.95 2.03 -7.19
N LYS A 25 -8.30 2.34 -5.93
CA LYS A 25 -7.34 2.85 -4.96
C LYS A 25 -6.26 1.79 -4.96
N ALA A 26 -5.05 2.20 -5.29
CA ALA A 26 -3.90 1.32 -5.27
C ALA A 26 -3.94 0.54 -3.96
N ALA A 27 -3.96 -0.78 -4.06
CA ALA A 27 -3.93 -1.61 -2.89
C ALA A 27 -2.53 -1.45 -2.27
N GLU A 28 -2.49 -1.00 -1.04
CA GLU A 28 -1.26 -0.90 -0.28
C GLU A 28 -1.36 -1.71 1.01
N THR A 29 -0.26 -2.36 1.37
CA THR A 29 -0.11 -3.09 2.63
C THR A 29 1.19 -2.65 3.27
N TRP A 30 1.14 -2.32 4.56
CA TRP A 30 2.30 -1.87 5.31
C TRP A 30 2.37 -2.60 6.65
N ASP A 31 3.43 -3.37 6.84
CA ASP A 31 3.71 -4.14 8.05
C ASP A 31 5.10 -3.77 8.57
N TYR A 32 5.17 -3.30 9.80
CA TYR A 32 6.40 -2.80 10.38
C TYR A 32 6.42 -3.01 11.89
N GLY A 33 7.61 -3.08 12.47
CA GLY A 33 7.77 -3.20 13.90
C GLY A 33 9.03 -3.95 14.30
N TYR A 34 8.93 -4.64 15.44
CA TYR A 34 10.01 -5.44 15.99
C TYR A 34 9.65 -6.92 16.01
N ASN A 35 10.48 -7.73 15.37
CA ASN A 35 10.40 -9.17 15.48
C ASN A 35 11.31 -9.64 16.62
N GLN A 36 10.71 -10.02 17.75
CA GLN A 36 11.44 -10.48 18.94
C GLN A 36 12.22 -11.77 18.68
N SER A 37 11.65 -12.72 17.93
CA SER A 37 12.28 -14.01 17.65
C SER A 37 13.52 -13.89 16.77
N LYS A 38 13.52 -12.94 15.83
CA LYS A 38 14.66 -12.67 14.94
C LYS A 38 15.58 -11.56 15.46
N MET A 39 15.19 -10.88 16.53
CA MET A 39 15.84 -9.66 17.01
C MET A 39 16.06 -8.62 15.92
N GLN A 40 15.02 -8.36 15.12
CA GLN A 40 15.10 -7.48 13.96
C GLN A 40 13.97 -6.45 13.95
N TRP A 41 14.34 -5.20 13.69
CA TRP A 41 13.42 -4.17 13.25
C TRP A 41 13.08 -4.42 11.78
N TYR A 42 11.81 -4.33 11.41
CA TYR A 42 11.37 -4.60 10.05
C TYR A 42 10.40 -3.54 9.55
N ASN A 43 10.44 -3.31 8.24
CA ASN A 43 9.53 -2.43 7.52
C ASN A 43 9.27 -3.04 6.13
N HIS A 44 8.09 -3.62 5.97
CA HIS A 44 7.66 -4.29 4.76
C HIS A 44 6.52 -3.48 4.14
N TYR A 45 6.74 -2.97 2.93
CA TYR A 45 5.77 -2.15 2.24
C TYR A 45 5.44 -2.76 0.87
N LEU A 46 4.15 -2.90 0.56
CA LEU A 46 3.60 -3.31 -0.72
C LEU A 46 2.74 -2.17 -1.27
N HIS A 47 2.95 -1.83 -2.53
CA HIS A 47 2.08 -0.93 -3.27
C HIS A 47 1.78 -1.50 -4.66
N SER A 48 0.51 -1.62 -5.01
CA SER A 48 0.09 -2.38 -6.20
C SER A 48 0.36 -1.69 -7.54
N SER A 49 0.53 -0.37 -7.56
CA SER A 49 0.52 0.41 -8.82
C SER A 49 1.73 1.31 -9.06
N LEU A 50 2.56 1.55 -8.04
CA LEU A 50 3.66 2.51 -8.10
C LEU A 50 4.91 1.90 -7.48
N LYS A 51 6.08 2.37 -7.92
CA LYS A 51 7.34 2.00 -7.28
C LYS A 51 7.34 2.56 -5.86
N HIS A 52 7.93 1.83 -4.93
CA HIS A 52 7.81 2.18 -3.52
C HIS A 52 8.94 1.58 -2.70
N TYR A 53 9.16 2.15 -1.52
CA TYR A 53 10.12 1.63 -0.53
C TYR A 53 9.75 2.07 0.89
N GLY A 54 10.26 1.33 1.88
CA GLY A 54 10.18 1.68 3.30
C GLY A 54 11.50 2.25 3.83
N THR A 55 11.43 3.03 4.91
CA THR A 55 12.62 3.46 5.66
C THR A 55 12.45 3.19 7.15
N ILE A 56 13.55 2.89 7.83
CA ILE A 56 13.61 2.79 9.29
C ILE A 56 14.61 3.83 9.76
N THR A 57 14.20 4.72 10.66
CA THR A 57 15.12 5.63 11.33
C THR A 57 15.34 5.15 12.75
N LYS A 58 16.59 4.85 13.11
CA LYS A 58 16.99 4.50 14.47
C LYS A 58 18.28 5.23 14.84
N ASN A 59 18.38 5.69 16.09
CA ASN A 59 19.54 6.44 16.57
C ASN A 59 19.89 7.67 15.70
N GLY A 60 18.87 8.37 15.16
CA GLY A 60 19.06 9.50 14.25
C GLY A 60 19.53 9.14 12.84
N VAL A 61 19.74 7.86 12.52
CA VAL A 61 20.17 7.39 11.20
C VAL A 61 19.00 6.75 10.46
N THR A 62 18.75 7.21 9.23
CA THR A 62 17.73 6.65 8.35
C THR A 62 18.34 5.60 7.44
N TYR A 63 17.79 4.39 7.51
CA TYR A 63 18.12 3.25 6.67
C TYR A 63 17.06 3.10 5.60
N TYR A 64 17.50 2.99 4.34
CA TYR A 64 16.63 2.91 3.18
C TYR A 64 16.45 1.46 2.75
N GLY A 65 15.18 1.06 2.58
CA GLY A 65 14.81 -0.23 2.03
C GLY A 65 15.03 -0.30 0.52
N PRO A 66 15.00 -1.52 -0.05
CA PRO A 66 15.06 -1.70 -1.48
C PRO A 66 13.83 -1.10 -2.17
N VAL A 67 14.03 -0.46 -3.32
CA VAL A 67 12.92 0.02 -4.14
C VAL A 67 12.27 -1.17 -4.85
N ALA A 68 10.99 -1.40 -4.55
CA ALA A 68 10.17 -2.42 -5.18
C ALA A 68 9.37 -1.84 -6.35
N ASN A 69 9.17 -2.67 -7.38
CA ASN A 69 8.24 -2.39 -8.47
C ASN A 69 6.78 -2.55 -7.99
N PRO A 70 5.80 -1.98 -8.72
CA PRO A 70 4.39 -2.21 -8.46
C PRO A 70 4.06 -3.70 -8.26
N GLY A 71 3.33 -4.02 -7.20
CA GLY A 71 2.92 -5.40 -6.86
C GLY A 71 4.01 -6.25 -6.18
N GLY A 72 5.24 -5.76 -6.06
CA GLY A 72 6.32 -6.38 -5.29
C GLY A 72 6.41 -5.81 -3.87
N TRP A 73 7.08 -6.52 -2.96
CA TRP A 73 7.33 -6.06 -1.60
C TRP A 73 8.71 -5.38 -1.48
N SER A 74 8.74 -4.19 -0.88
CA SER A 74 9.95 -3.60 -0.33
C SER A 74 10.19 -4.18 1.07
N MET A 75 11.17 -5.07 1.21
CA MET A 75 11.52 -5.70 2.49
C MET A 75 12.78 -5.08 3.09
N LEU A 76 12.63 -4.29 4.16
CA LEU A 76 13.74 -3.78 4.96
C LEU A 76 13.75 -4.48 6.31
N ASN A 77 14.86 -5.12 6.66
CA ASN A 77 15.09 -5.71 7.98
C ASN A 77 16.44 -5.19 8.50
N LEU A 78 16.49 -4.80 9.77
CA LEU A 78 17.67 -4.31 10.45
C LEU A 78 17.84 -5.01 11.78
N ASP A 79 19.05 -5.51 12.03
CA ASP A 79 19.36 -6.15 13.30
C ASP A 79 19.21 -5.18 14.47
N PHE A 80 18.76 -5.74 15.59
CA PHE A 80 18.72 -5.04 16.87
C PHE A 80 20.15 -4.85 17.38
N ASN A 81 20.52 -3.59 17.60
CA ASN A 81 21.82 -3.21 18.14
C ASN A 81 21.69 -2.34 19.41
N GLY A 82 20.50 -2.28 20.01
CA GLY A 82 20.25 -1.52 21.22
C GLY A 82 18.83 -0.93 21.29
N PRO A 83 18.40 -0.49 22.48
CA PRO A 83 17.10 0.16 22.68
C PRO A 83 17.14 1.57 22.11
N TYR A 84 16.72 1.72 20.86
CA TYR A 84 16.63 3.01 20.20
C TYR A 84 15.17 3.43 20.02
N ALA A 85 14.93 4.74 20.01
CA ALA A 85 13.70 5.26 19.41
C ALA A 85 13.74 4.95 17.92
N VAL A 86 12.80 4.13 17.46
CA VAL A 86 12.70 3.70 16.06
C VAL A 86 11.44 4.28 15.45
N SER A 87 11.57 4.89 14.28
CA SER A 87 10.44 5.32 13.45
C SER A 87 10.47 4.65 12.09
N TYR A 88 9.30 4.53 11.48
CA TYR A 88 9.08 3.85 10.22
C TYR A 88 8.37 4.79 9.26
N ASN A 89 8.85 4.87 8.02
CA ASN A 89 8.14 5.58 6.97
C ASN A 89 8.01 4.71 5.73
N LYS A 90 7.06 5.08 4.88
CA LYS A 90 6.83 4.47 3.57
C LYS A 90 6.79 5.58 2.53
N HIS A 91 7.30 5.28 1.35
CA HIS A 91 7.43 6.23 0.26
C HIS A 91 6.98 5.58 -1.04
N VAL A 92 6.23 6.35 -1.81
CA VAL A 92 5.83 6.03 -3.18
C VAL A 92 6.61 6.94 -4.11
N LEU A 93 7.00 6.41 -5.27
CA LEU A 93 7.77 7.09 -6.32
C LEU A 93 6.88 7.36 -7.54
#